data_AF-A0A5C9EQG5-F1
#
_entry.id   AF-A0A5C9EQG5-F1
#
_cell.length_a   1.000
_cell.length_b   1.000
_cell.length_c   1.000
_cell.angle_alpha   90.00
_cell.angle_beta   90.00
_cell.angle_gamma   90.00
#
_symmetry.space_group_name_H-M   'P 1'
#
loop_
_entity.id
_entity.type
_entity.pdbx_description
1 polymer ?
#
loop_
_entity_poly.entity_id
_entity_poly.type
_entity_poly.pdbx_seq_one_letter_code
_entity_poly.pdbx_strand_id
1 'polypeptide(L)'
;MSDKEFITKHYNCKYCNKTHEIQISKEMLENRRKYPFPYVFLHDNIQDGQVSELLTILYIDQDGRIRGQEIQELDNDNLFSREQVIAIVKPLSEEIERLREDNQILKQKLENVEK
;
A
#
# COMPACT_ATOMS: atom_id res chain seq x y z
N MET A 1 -6.20 -8.28 22.27
CA MET A 1 -5.34 -8.15 21.08
C MET A 1 -6.10 -8.86 19.97
N SER A 2 -6.64 -8.14 18.99
CA SER A 2 -7.30 -8.80 17.86
C SER A 2 -6.22 -9.41 16.98
N ASP A 3 -6.27 -10.72 16.77
CA ASP A 3 -5.45 -11.38 15.76
C ASP A 3 -5.76 -10.72 14.41
N LYS A 4 -4.79 -9.98 13.87
CA LYS A 4 -4.96 -9.38 12.54
C LYS A 4 -4.99 -10.52 11.54
N GLU A 5 -6.13 -10.72 10.90
CA GLU A 5 -6.26 -11.70 9.83
C GLU A 5 -5.57 -11.17 8.56
N PHE A 6 -4.62 -11.94 8.03
CA PHE A 6 -3.90 -11.63 6.80
C PHE A 6 -4.34 -12.53 5.66
N ILE A 7 -4.30 -11.99 4.44
CA ILE A 7 -4.41 -12.74 3.21
C ILE A 7 -3.05 -12.74 2.54
N THR A 8 -2.52 -13.94 2.29
CA THR A 8 -1.30 -14.13 1.52
C THR A 8 -1.61 -14.11 0.03
N LYS A 9 -0.85 -13.32 -0.74
CA LYS A 9 -0.91 -13.30 -2.20
C LYS A 9 0.48 -13.56 -2.77
N HIS A 10 0.49 -14.24 -3.90
CA HIS A 10 1.70 -14.47 -4.67
C HIS A 10 1.61 -13.63 -5.93
N TYR A 11 2.67 -12.90 -6.25
CA TYR A 11 2.77 -12.19 -7.51
C TYR A 11 4.09 -12.51 -8.19
N ASN A 12 4.07 -12.58 -9.51
CA ASN A 12 5.26 -12.79 -10.31
C ASN A 12 5.83 -11.43 -10.74
N CYS A 13 6.98 -11.09 -10.21
CA CYS A 13 7.71 -9.90 -10.61
C CYS A 13 8.41 -10.17 -11.93
N LYS A 14 7.92 -9.54 -13.01
CA LYS A 14 8.50 -9.66 -14.34
C LYS A 14 9.89 -9.02 -14.47
N TYR A 15 10.29 -8.20 -13.50
CA TYR A 15 11.59 -7.53 -13.51
C TYR A 15 12.69 -8.45 -12.99
N CYS A 16 12.53 -8.98 -11.78
CA CYS A 16 13.51 -9.89 -11.18
C CYS A 16 13.29 -11.36 -11.54
N ASN A 17 12.20 -11.68 -12.28
CA ASN A 17 11.77 -13.03 -12.66
C ASN A 17 11.55 -13.98 -11.47
N LYS A 18 11.12 -13.44 -10.32
CA LYS A 18 10.83 -14.20 -9.10
C LYS A 18 9.36 -14.07 -8.70
N THR A 19 8.87 -15.09 -7.99
CA THR A 19 7.57 -15.02 -7.32
C THR A 19 7.80 -14.52 -5.91
N HIS A 20 7.06 -13.48 -5.53
CA HIS A 20 7.12 -12.91 -4.19
C HIS A 20 5.82 -13.19 -3.46
N GLU A 21 5.94 -13.37 -2.15
CA GLU A 21 4.81 -13.46 -1.24
C GLU A 21 4.57 -12.09 -0.59
N ILE A 22 3.32 -11.62 -0.63
CA ILE A 22 2.89 -10.43 0.10
C ILE A 22 1.76 -10.80 1.06
N GLN A 23 1.73 -10.12 2.20
CA GLN A 23 0.70 -10.29 3.22
C GLN A 23 -0.09 -8.99 3.34
N ILE A 24 -1.39 -9.09 3.07
CA ILE A 24 -2.32 -7.95 3.11
C ILE A 24 -3.28 -8.19 4.25
N SER A 25 -3.40 -7.23 5.18
CA SER A 25 -4.40 -7.35 6.24
C SER A 25 -5.82 -7.26 5.65
N LYS A 26 -6.75 -8.08 6.14
CA LYS A 26 -8.15 -8.02 5.70
C LYS A 26 -8.78 -6.65 5.94
N GLU A 27 -8.40 -5.98 7.02
CA GLU A 27 -8.82 -4.62 7.34
C GLU A 27 -8.51 -3.62 6.22
N MET A 28 -7.36 -3.77 5.53
CA MET A 28 -7.00 -2.94 4.39
C MET A 28 -7.89 -3.17 3.15
N LEU A 29 -8.62 -4.30 3.09
CA LEU A 29 -9.58 -4.64 2.04
C LEU A 29 -11.03 -4.32 2.43
N GLU A 30 -11.35 -4.18 3.71
CA GLU A 30 -12.74 -3.96 4.15
C GLU A 30 -13.08 -2.48 4.25
N ASN A 31 -12.09 -1.64 4.57
CA ASN A 31 -12.31 -0.23 4.89
C ASN A 31 -12.00 0.75 3.73
N ARG A 32 -11.93 0.29 2.48
CA ARG A 32 -11.64 1.18 1.34
C ARG A 32 -12.90 1.59 0.59
N ARG A 33 -12.95 2.86 0.20
CA ARG A 33 -14.04 3.45 -0.59
C ARG A 33 -13.89 3.26 -2.11
N LYS A 34 -12.67 2.96 -2.60
CA LYS A 34 -12.35 2.86 -4.03
C LYS A 34 -11.37 1.75 -4.31
N TYR A 35 -11.54 1.11 -5.47
CA TYR A 35 -10.72 0.03 -5.99
C TYR A 35 -10.38 0.24 -7.48
N PRO A 36 -9.27 -0.32 -7.97
CA PRO A 36 -8.23 -0.97 -7.18
C PRO A 36 -7.44 0.06 -6.36
N PHE A 37 -6.91 -0.35 -5.21
CA PHE A 37 -6.05 0.51 -4.38
C PHE A 37 -4.57 0.13 -4.55
N PRO A 38 -3.64 1.09 -4.40
CA PRO A 38 -2.21 0.81 -4.48
C PRO A 38 -1.70 0.16 -3.19
N TYR A 39 -1.01 -0.96 -3.32
CA TYR A 39 -0.21 -1.61 -2.27
C TYR A 39 1.26 -1.53 -2.66
N VAL A 40 2.07 -0.86 -1.84
CA VAL A 40 3.45 -0.49 -2.16
C VAL A 40 4.42 -1.22 -1.24
N PHE A 41 5.47 -1.81 -1.80
CA PHE A 41 6.55 -2.44 -1.04
C PHE A 41 7.85 -2.46 -1.85
N LEU A 42 8.95 -2.69 -1.15
CA LEU A 42 10.29 -2.80 -1.73
C LEU A 42 10.73 -4.27 -1.79
N HIS A 43 11.51 -4.63 -2.79
CA HIS A 43 12.23 -5.90 -2.82
C HIS A 43 13.52 -5.80 -3.64
N ASP A 44 14.49 -6.65 -3.32
CA ASP A 44 15.78 -6.63 -3.99
C ASP A 44 15.78 -7.41 -5.30
N ASN A 45 16.47 -6.87 -6.29
CA ASN A 45 16.91 -7.58 -7.48
C ASN A 45 18.41 -7.81 -7.40
N ILE A 46 18.83 -9.06 -7.61
CA ILE A 46 20.24 -9.45 -7.59
C ILE A 46 20.53 -10.05 -8.97
N GLN A 47 21.25 -9.31 -9.81
CA GLN A 47 21.69 -9.74 -11.14
C GLN A 47 23.18 -9.45 -11.29
N ASP A 48 23.95 -10.43 -11.78
CA ASP A 48 25.38 -10.31 -12.09
C ASP A 48 26.25 -9.68 -10.98
N GLY A 49 25.90 -9.95 -9.71
CA GLY A 49 26.63 -9.44 -8.54
C GLY A 49 26.30 -7.99 -8.17
N GLN A 50 25.39 -7.33 -8.89
CA GLN A 50 24.83 -6.04 -8.55
C GLN A 50 23.51 -6.24 -7.80
N VAL A 51 23.30 -5.43 -6.77
CA VAL A 51 22.05 -5.37 -6.00
C VAL A 51 21.37 -4.06 -6.33
N SER A 52 20.12 -4.14 -6.78
CA SER A 52 19.27 -2.98 -6.94
C SER A 52 17.96 -3.13 -6.19
N GLU A 53 17.49 -2.05 -5.59
CA GLU A 53 16.21 -2.01 -4.89
C GLU A 53 15.09 -1.71 -5.90
N LEU A 54 14.03 -2.51 -5.85
CA LEU A 54 12.85 -2.32 -6.69
C LEU A 54 11.67 -1.86 -5.84
N LEU A 55 11.09 -0.72 -6.23
CA LEU A 55 9.79 -0.28 -5.75
C LEU A 55 8.69 -0.95 -6.58
N THR A 56 7.81 -1.68 -5.91
CA THR A 56 6.67 -2.33 -6.57
C THR A 56 5.35 -1.79 -6.03
N ILE A 57 4.49 -1.37 -6.96
CA ILE A 57 3.12 -0.95 -6.70
C ILE A 57 2.19 -2.00 -7.30
N LEU A 58 1.36 -2.63 -6.47
CA LEU A 58 0.32 -3.54 -6.91
C LEU A 58 -1.04 -2.89 -6.78
N TYR A 59 -1.84 -2.97 -7.83
CA TYR A 59 -3.22 -2.48 -7.84
C TYR A 59 -4.15 -3.61 -7.42
N ILE A 60 -4.68 -3.53 -6.19
CA ILE A 60 -5.43 -4.62 -5.56
C ILE A 60 -6.92 -4.27 -5.52
N ASP A 61 -7.78 -5.19 -5.94
CA ASP A 61 -9.24 -5.02 -5.85
C ASP A 61 -9.82 -5.46 -4.49
N GLN A 62 -11.14 -5.34 -4.36
CA GLN A 62 -11.88 -5.71 -3.15
C GLN A 62 -11.75 -7.19 -2.78
N ASP A 63 -11.50 -8.08 -3.75
CA ASP A 63 -11.35 -9.53 -3.53
C ASP A 63 -9.88 -9.90 -3.23
N GLY A 64 -9.01 -8.89 -3.10
CA GLY A 64 -7.57 -9.07 -2.95
C GLY A 64 -6.89 -9.57 -4.23
N ARG A 65 -7.49 -9.41 -5.41
CA ARG A 65 -6.88 -9.79 -6.69
C ARG A 65 -6.01 -8.65 -7.19
N ILE A 66 -4.82 -9.00 -7.68
CA ILE A 66 -3.89 -8.07 -8.31
C ILE A 66 -4.39 -7.81 -9.74
N ARG A 67 -4.71 -6.55 -10.04
CA ARG A 67 -5.24 -6.08 -11.33
C ARG A 67 -4.19 -5.42 -12.21
N GLY A 68 -3.08 -5.00 -11.62
CA GLY A 68 -1.95 -4.40 -12.31
C GLY A 68 -0.74 -4.32 -11.41
N GLN A 69 0.42 -4.09 -12.01
CA GLN A 69 1.66 -3.87 -11.29
C GLN A 69 2.51 -2.80 -12.00
N GLU A 70 3.19 -1.99 -11.21
CA GLU A 70 4.25 -1.08 -11.63
C GLU A 70 5.51 -1.44 -10.85
N ILE A 71 6.64 -1.59 -11.54
CA ILE A 71 7.92 -1.91 -10.94
C ILE A 71 8.92 -0.88 -11.43
N GLN A 72 9.69 -0.32 -10.51
CA GLN A 72 10.74 0.63 -10.82
C GLN A 72 12.00 0.32 -10.03
N GLU A 73 13.14 0.36 -10.71
CA GLU A 73 14.45 0.33 -10.07
C GLU A 73 14.75 1.70 -9.45
N LEU A 74 15.08 1.70 -8.16
CA LEU A 74 15.47 2.90 -7.44
C LEU A 74 16.92 3.23 -7.79
N ASP A 75 17.11 4.26 -8.62
CA ASP A 75 18.42 4.82 -8.90
C ASP A 75 18.69 6.00 -7.95
N ASN A 76 19.96 6.20 -7.56
CA ASN A 76 20.35 7.04 -6.42
C ASN A 76 19.94 8.53 -6.51
N ASP A 77 19.52 9.02 -7.68
CA ASP A 77 19.36 10.46 -7.92
C ASP A 77 17.91 10.97 -8.01
N ASN A 78 16.88 10.11 -8.03
CA ASN A 78 15.47 10.53 -7.88
C ASN A 78 14.57 9.34 -7.48
N LEU A 79 14.27 9.23 -6.18
CA LEU A 79 13.46 8.13 -5.61
C LEU A 79 12.04 7.98 -6.20
N PHE A 80 11.45 9.04 -6.75
CA PHE A 80 10.09 9.01 -7.32
C PHE A 80 9.91 10.00 -8.47
N SER A 81 9.19 9.61 -9.54
CA SER A 81 8.68 10.57 -10.52
C SER A 81 7.56 11.44 -9.92
N ARG A 82 7.29 12.62 -10.52
CA ARG A 82 6.24 13.53 -10.04
C ARG A 82 4.87 12.85 -10.02
N GLU A 83 4.57 12.06 -11.04
CA GLU A 83 3.33 11.31 -11.18
C GLU A 83 3.18 10.27 -10.06
N GLN A 84 4.27 9.62 -9.66
CA GLN A 84 4.27 8.63 -8.57
C GLN A 84 4.18 9.29 -7.19
N VAL A 85 4.85 10.42 -6.99
CA VAL A 85 4.65 11.24 -5.78
C VAL A 85 3.17 11.59 -5.67
N ILE A 86 2.53 12.02 -6.75
CA ILE A 86 1.09 12.31 -6.74
C ILE A 86 0.27 11.05 -6.45
N ALA A 87 0.60 9.91 -7.06
CA ALA A 87 -0.09 8.63 -6.86
C ALA A 87 0.03 8.08 -5.44
N ILE A 88 1.11 8.37 -4.73
CA ILE A 88 1.34 7.98 -3.32
C ILE A 88 0.75 9.02 -2.36
N VAL A 89 1.07 10.30 -2.58
CA VAL A 89 0.67 11.39 -1.67
C VAL A 89 -0.83 11.56 -1.65
N LYS A 90 -1.51 11.47 -2.80
CA LYS A 90 -2.96 11.67 -2.87
C LYS A 90 -3.76 10.71 -1.99
N PRO A 91 -3.61 9.37 -2.10
CA PRO A 91 -4.32 8.45 -1.21
C PRO A 91 -3.89 8.61 0.26
N LEU A 92 -2.62 8.95 0.55
CA LEU A 92 -2.19 9.24 1.93
C LEU A 92 -2.87 10.49 2.50
N SER A 93 -3.00 11.56 1.72
CA SER A 93 -3.71 12.78 2.13
C SER A 93 -5.20 12.52 2.35
N GLU A 94 -5.83 11.72 1.50
CA GLU A 94 -7.23 11.30 1.68
C GLU A 94 -7.41 10.46 2.96
N GLU A 95 -6.44 9.62 3.31
CA GLU A 95 -6.44 8.84 4.56
C GLU A 95 -6.27 9.73 5.80
N ILE A 96 -5.33 10.69 5.75
CA ILE A 96 -5.10 11.65 6.85
C ILE A 96 -6.37 12.44 7.16
N GLU A 97 -7.07 12.91 6.12
CA GLU A 97 -8.27 13.71 6.33
C GLU A 97 -9.41 12.86 6.91
N ARG A 98 -9.57 11.62 6.47
CA ARG A 98 -10.52 10.68 7.09
C ARG A 98 -10.21 10.45 8.56
N LEU A 99 -8.95 10.18 8.89
CA LEU A 99 -8.53 9.96 10.28
C LEU A 99 -8.75 11.20 11.15
N ARG A 100 -8.65 12.41 10.58
CA ARG A 100 -8.99 13.66 11.27
C ARG A 100 -10.49 13.78 11.55
N GLU A 101 -11.33 13.50 10.55
CA GLU A 101 -12.79 13.49 10.70
C GLU A 101 -13.22 12.49 11.77
N ASP A 102 -12.71 11.26 11.72
CA ASP A 102 -13.00 10.21 12.70
C ASP A 102 -12.58 10.65 14.11
N ASN A 103 -11.40 11.28 14.25
CA ASN A 103 -10.94 11.83 15.53
C ASN A 103 -11.88 12.89 16.08
N GLN A 104 -12.37 13.80 15.22
CA GLN A 104 -13.32 14.84 15.64
C GLN A 104 -14.64 14.24 16.13
N ILE A 105 -15.20 13.28 15.38
CA ILE A 105 -16.43 12.58 15.75
C ILE A 105 -16.24 11.85 17.09
N LEU A 106 -15.12 11.15 17.28
CA LEU A 106 -14.82 10.43 18.52
C LEU A 106 -14.68 11.38 19.70
N LYS A 107 -14.01 12.52 19.54
CA LYS A 107 -13.90 13.55 20.57
C LYS A 107 -15.27 14.09 20.99
N GLN A 108 -16.14 14.40 20.02
CA GLN A 108 -17.50 14.86 20.31
C GLN A 108 -18.31 13.79 21.06
N LYS A 109 -18.17 12.51 20.69
CA LYS A 109 -18.83 11.41 21.38
C LYS A 109 -18.33 11.26 22.82
N LEU A 110 -17.02 11.40 23.07
CA LEU A 110 -16.45 11.37 24.42
C LEU A 110 -16.98 12.51 25.29
N GLU A 111 -17.00 13.74 24.78
CA GLU A 111 -17.53 14.90 25.51
C GLU A 111 -19.03 14.77 25.86
N ASN A 112 -19.79 14.02 25.05
CA ASN A 112 -21.20 13.76 25.30
C ASN A 112 -21.46 12.61 26.29
N VAL A 113 -20.45 11.76 26.55
CA VAL A 113 -20.53 10.63 27.49
C VAL A 113 -19.95 11.00 28.86
N GLU A 114 -19.02 11.96 28.92
CA GLU A 114 -18.48 12.52 30.16
C GLU A 114 -19.38 13.60 30.80
N LYS A 115 -20.48 13.98 30.14
CA LYS A 115 -21.55 14.84 30.67
C LYS A 115 -22.70 14.01 31.21
#